data_AF-A0A2V8PBL4-F1
#
_entry.id   AF-A0A2V8PBL4-F1
#
_cell.length_a   1.000
_cell.length_b   1.000
_cell.length_c   1.000
_cell.angle_alpha   90.00
_cell.angle_beta   90.00
_cell.angle_gamma   90.00
#
_symmetry.space_group_name_H-M   'P 1'
#
loop_
_entity.id
_entity.type
_entity.pdbx_description
1 polymer ?
#
loop_
_entity_poly.entity_id
_entity_poly.type
_entity_poly.pdbx_seq_one_letter_code
_entity_poly.pdbx_strand_id
1 'polypeptide(L)'
;MLANSAVPRPYSRVAFCTGGKCGFSSGTGATGFDAPGATYPHEDAQGLCSFAALVRERLTNDPILLEMADIVQAADITGELDNHPAARGLQLISRGFPLLTKNDYETTECAAFIYDALYASIKQEASPAVNNLE
;
A
#
# COMPACT_ATOMS: atom_id res chain seq x y z
N MET A 1 1.08 -29.12 -2.08
CA MET A 1 1.48 -27.76 -1.68
C MET A 1 0.99 -27.54 -0.27
N LEU A 2 1.88 -27.49 0.71
CA LEU A 2 1.54 -27.13 2.09
C LEU A 2 2.12 -25.74 2.33
N ALA A 3 1.27 -24.73 2.44
CA ALA A 3 1.64 -23.43 2.98
C ALA A 3 1.01 -23.33 4.37
N ASN A 4 1.77 -23.72 5.39
CA ASN A 4 1.45 -23.42 6.77
C ASN A 4 2.42 -22.34 7.24
N SER A 5 1.89 -21.19 7.61
CA SER A 5 2.47 -20.25 8.58
C SER A 5 1.41 -19.19 8.87
N ALA A 6 0.46 -19.55 9.73
CA ALA A 6 -0.44 -18.60 10.36
C ALA A 6 0.37 -17.66 11.26
N VAL A 7 0.93 -16.60 10.68
CA VAL A 7 1.32 -15.40 11.41
C VAL A 7 0.08 -14.50 11.47
N PRO A 8 -0.43 -14.14 12.66
CA PRO A 8 -1.50 -13.15 12.75
C PRO A 8 -0.94 -11.83 12.24
N ARG A 9 -1.37 -11.39 11.06
CA ARG A 9 -0.93 -10.11 10.51
C ARG A 9 -1.75 -9.01 11.19
N PRO A 10 -1.13 -7.90 11.65
CA PRO A 10 -1.89 -6.75 12.12
C PRO A 10 -2.61 -6.13 10.91
N TYR A 11 -3.89 -6.46 10.73
CA TYR A 11 -4.71 -5.89 9.66
C TYR A 11 -5.39 -4.62 10.13
N SER A 12 -5.29 -3.55 9.34
CA SER A 12 -6.24 -2.44 9.38
C SER A 12 -7.52 -2.83 8.63
N ARG A 13 -8.69 -2.48 9.17
CA ARG A 13 -9.96 -2.64 8.44
C ARG A 13 -10.19 -1.42 7.57
N VAL A 14 -10.39 -1.64 6.27
CA VAL A 14 -10.77 -0.59 5.32
C VAL A 14 -12.28 -0.47 5.29
N ALA A 15 -12.79 0.76 5.36
CA ALA A 15 -14.20 1.08 5.20
C ALA A 15 -14.33 2.15 4.11
N PHE A 16 -15.19 1.89 3.12
CA PHE A 16 -15.43 2.82 2.02
C PHE A 16 -16.62 3.73 2.30
N CYS A 17 -16.46 5.03 2.04
CA CYS A 17 -17.58 5.97 2.02
C CYS A 17 -18.22 5.99 0.63
N THR A 18 -19.54 5.91 0.54
CA THR A 18 -20.27 6.15 -0.71
C THR A 18 -20.84 7.57 -0.76
N GLY A 19 -20.82 8.21 -1.94
CA GLY A 19 -21.60 9.42 -2.21
C GLY A 19 -21.04 10.76 -1.72
N GLY A 20 -19.71 10.94 -1.63
CA GLY A 20 -19.08 12.25 -1.39
C GLY A 20 -19.29 12.84 0.00
N LYS A 21 -19.95 12.12 0.91
CA LYS A 21 -20.06 12.46 2.33
C LYS A 21 -19.31 11.41 3.15
N CYS A 22 -17.98 11.47 3.16
CA CYS A 22 -17.24 10.92 4.29
C CYS A 22 -17.49 11.86 5.47
N GLY A 23 -18.57 11.64 6.21
CA GLY A 23 -18.64 12.12 7.58
C GLY A 23 -17.59 11.35 8.35
N PHE A 24 -16.35 11.85 8.42
CA PHE A 24 -15.34 11.39 9.36
C PHE A 24 -15.88 11.70 10.76
N SER A 25 -16.82 10.88 11.24
CA SER A 25 -17.35 11.03 12.58
C SER A 25 -16.19 10.68 13.50
N SER A 26 -15.81 11.63 14.34
CA SER A 26 -14.81 11.52 15.40
C SER A 26 -15.09 10.41 16.43
N GLY A 27 -16.09 9.55 16.20
CA GLY A 27 -16.51 8.45 17.07
C GLY A 27 -16.10 7.04 16.63
N THR A 28 -15.58 6.83 15.40
CA THR A 28 -15.20 5.48 14.93
C THR A 28 -13.72 5.15 15.09
N GLY A 29 -12.86 6.14 15.38
CA GLY A 29 -11.41 5.96 15.39
C GLY A 29 -10.78 5.70 14.02
N ALA A 30 -11.55 5.84 12.93
CA ALA A 30 -11.06 5.66 11.57
C ALA A 30 -10.24 6.88 11.10
N THR A 31 -9.18 6.63 10.34
CA THR A 31 -8.35 7.68 9.73
C THR A 31 -8.70 7.83 8.25
N GLY A 32 -8.83 9.07 7.77
CA GLY A 32 -9.10 9.31 6.35
C GLY A 32 -7.90 8.97 5.47
N PHE A 33 -8.17 8.36 4.32
CA PHE A 33 -7.17 7.87 3.39
C PHE A 33 -7.66 8.00 1.94
N ASP A 34 -6.78 8.45 1.03
CA ASP A 34 -6.98 8.54 -0.42
C ASP A 34 -8.30 9.19 -0.87
N ALA A 35 -8.67 10.28 -0.20
CA ALA A 35 -9.88 11.04 -0.50
C ALA A 35 -9.69 12.55 -0.27
N PRO A 36 -10.44 13.42 -0.99
CA PRO A 36 -10.42 14.85 -0.73
C PRO A 36 -10.79 15.17 0.73
N GLY A 37 -9.94 15.96 1.41
CA GLY A 37 -10.15 16.35 2.81
C GLY A 37 -9.86 15.26 3.85
N ALA A 38 -9.28 14.13 3.44
CA ALA A 38 -8.81 13.09 4.34
C ALA A 38 -7.56 13.52 5.13
N THR A 39 -7.27 12.80 6.23
CA THR A 39 -5.99 12.93 6.96
C THR A 39 -4.80 12.65 6.05
N TYR A 40 -4.88 11.58 5.25
CA TYR A 40 -3.94 11.29 4.17
C TYR A 40 -4.69 11.44 2.84
N PRO A 41 -4.63 12.61 2.17
CA PRO A 41 -5.22 12.80 0.84
C PRO A 41 -4.44 12.04 -0.24
N HIS A 42 -5.01 11.91 -1.45
CA HIS A 42 -4.36 11.24 -2.58
C HIS A 42 -2.93 11.74 -2.80
N GLU A 43 -2.76 13.07 -2.78
CA GLU A 43 -1.47 13.75 -2.77
C GLU A 43 -1.53 14.85 -1.70
N ASP A 44 -0.57 14.87 -0.78
CA ASP A 44 -0.49 15.86 0.29
C ASP A 44 0.25 17.14 -0.14
N ALA A 45 0.38 18.12 0.77
CA ALA A 45 1.04 19.39 0.47
C ALA A 45 2.56 19.25 0.27
N GLN A 46 3.14 18.09 0.57
CA GLN A 46 4.54 17.75 0.35
C GLN A 46 4.73 16.93 -0.94
N GLY A 47 3.65 16.63 -1.67
CA GLY A 47 3.67 15.80 -2.87
C GLY A 47 3.69 14.30 -2.57
N LEU A 48 3.40 13.89 -1.34
CA LEU A 48 3.39 12.48 -0.98
C LEU A 48 2.03 11.85 -1.23
N CYS A 49 2.04 10.62 -1.75
CA CYS A 49 0.82 9.83 -1.84
C CYS A 49 0.35 9.38 -0.46
N SER A 50 -0.94 9.05 -0.33
CA SER A 50 -1.55 8.65 0.95
C SER A 50 -0.77 7.56 1.68
N PHE A 51 -0.30 6.53 0.95
CA PHE A 51 0.45 5.42 1.54
C PHE A 51 1.81 5.87 2.06
N ALA A 52 2.54 6.65 1.27
CA ALA A 52 3.87 7.12 1.64
C ALA A 52 3.83 8.08 2.83
N ALA A 53 2.84 8.98 2.87
CA ALA A 53 2.61 9.86 4.02
C ALA A 53 2.34 9.05 5.30
N LEU A 54 1.44 8.05 5.24
CA LEU A 54 1.11 7.19 6.37
C LEU A 54 2.33 6.41 6.89
N VAL A 55 3.10 5.80 5.99
CA VAL A 55 4.28 5.01 6.38
C VAL A 55 5.33 5.90 7.03
N ARG A 56 5.63 7.05 6.44
CA ARG A 56 6.66 7.98 6.95
C ARG A 56 6.25 8.66 8.25
N GLU A 57 4.95 8.76 8.54
CA GLU A 57 4.47 9.29 9.83
C GLU A 57 4.39 8.22 10.92
N ARG A 58 3.94 7.00 10.60
CA ARG A 58 3.50 6.02 11.62
C ARG A 58 4.28 4.71 11.67
N LEU A 59 4.96 4.34 10.58
CA LEU A 59 5.53 3.00 10.39
C LEU A 59 7.04 3.04 10.08
N THR A 60 7.73 4.08 10.55
CA THR A 60 9.15 4.38 10.26
C THR A 60 10.15 3.31 10.71
N ASN A 61 9.73 2.36 11.54
CA ASN A 61 10.60 1.31 12.07
C ASN A 61 10.70 0.08 11.16
N ASP A 62 9.89 0.00 10.10
CA ASP A 62 9.94 -1.08 9.13
C ASP A 62 10.60 -0.59 7.82
N PRO A 63 11.87 -0.94 7.56
CA PRO A 63 12.58 -0.51 6.36
C PRO A 63 11.95 -1.07 5.07
N ILE A 64 11.24 -2.19 5.15
CA ILE A 64 10.56 -2.78 3.99
C ILE A 64 9.32 -1.97 3.64
N LEU A 65 8.58 -1.47 4.64
CA LEU A 65 7.47 -0.55 4.39
C LEU A 65 7.96 0.80 3.84
N LEU A 66 9.13 1.28 4.27
CA LEU A 66 9.74 2.48 3.70
C LEU A 66 10.09 2.30 2.22
N GLU A 67 10.68 1.17 1.85
CA GLU A 67 10.93 0.84 0.42
C GLU A 67 9.61 0.74 -0.37
N MET A 68 8.59 0.09 0.19
CA MET A 68 7.26 0.07 -0.43
C MET A 68 6.68 1.47 -0.60
N ALA A 69 6.89 2.38 0.36
CA ALA A 69 6.42 3.75 0.26
C ALA A 69 7.05 4.45 -0.94
N ASP A 70 8.33 4.23 -1.22
CA ASP A 70 9.02 4.80 -2.38
C ASP A 70 8.51 4.20 -3.70
N ILE A 71 8.24 2.89 -3.74
CA ILE A 71 7.66 2.22 -4.92
C ILE A 71 6.25 2.74 -5.21
N VAL A 72 5.40 2.81 -4.19
CA VAL A 72 3.99 3.22 -4.31
C VAL A 72 3.90 4.70 -4.67
N GLN A 73 4.72 5.55 -4.04
CA GLN A 73 4.85 6.96 -4.38
C GLN A 73 5.12 7.14 -5.88
N ALA A 74 6.16 6.49 -6.40
CA ALA A 74 6.53 6.58 -7.81
C ALA A 74 5.44 6.02 -8.76
N ALA A 75 4.66 5.03 -8.32
CA ALA A 75 3.60 4.43 -9.12
C ALA A 75 2.31 5.27 -9.17
N ASP A 76 2.02 5.98 -8.08
CA ASP A 76 0.75 6.68 -7.84
C ASP A 76 0.81 8.15 -8.30
N ILE A 77 1.93 8.84 -8.03
CA ILE A 77 2.10 10.25 -8.40
C ILE A 77 2.48 10.41 -9.88
N THR A 78 1.75 11.30 -10.55
CA THR A 78 1.96 11.57 -11.97
C THR A 78 3.31 12.24 -12.21
N GLY A 79 4.12 11.64 -13.09
CA GLY A 79 5.46 12.15 -13.42
C GLY A 79 6.59 11.53 -12.60
N GLU A 80 6.29 10.69 -11.61
CA GLU A 80 7.31 10.07 -10.74
C GLU A 80 7.64 8.62 -11.10
N LEU A 81 7.07 8.07 -12.17
CA LEU A 81 7.24 6.67 -12.56
C LEU A 81 8.68 6.22 -12.75
N ASP A 82 9.58 7.13 -13.10
CA ASP A 82 10.99 6.84 -13.32
C ASP A 82 11.84 6.96 -12.04
N ASN A 83 11.22 7.34 -10.91
CA ASN A 83 11.90 7.44 -9.61
C ASN A 83 12.13 6.07 -8.96
N HIS A 84 11.44 5.02 -9.41
CA HIS A 84 11.67 3.67 -8.92
C HIS A 84 11.44 2.61 -10.02
N PRO A 85 12.37 1.66 -10.25
CA PRO A 85 12.27 0.68 -11.34
C PRO A 85 11.03 -0.22 -11.25
N ALA A 86 10.58 -0.57 -10.04
CA ALA A 86 9.37 -1.37 -9.82
C ALA A 86 8.05 -0.61 -10.08
N ALA A 87 8.07 0.73 -10.13
CA ALA A 87 6.86 1.55 -10.16
C ALA A 87 6.01 1.30 -11.41
N ARG A 88 6.64 1.17 -12.59
CA ARG A 88 5.95 0.89 -13.86
C ARG A 88 5.19 -0.44 -13.82
N GLY A 89 5.78 -1.47 -13.20
CA GLY A 89 5.14 -2.78 -13.03
C GLY A 89 3.96 -2.71 -12.07
N LEU A 90 4.16 -2.07 -10.91
CA LEU A 90 3.08 -1.89 -9.94
C LEU A 90 1.92 -1.09 -10.54
N GLN A 91 2.19 0.04 -11.19
CA GLN A 91 1.15 0.86 -11.83
C GLN A 91 0.36 0.08 -12.88
N LEU A 92 1.04 -0.72 -13.71
CA LEU A 92 0.39 -1.54 -14.74
C LEU A 92 -0.59 -2.55 -14.11
N ILE A 93 -0.18 -3.23 -13.05
CA ILE A 93 -1.03 -4.21 -12.35
C ILE A 93 -2.17 -3.51 -11.63
N SER A 94 -1.89 -2.43 -10.90
CA SER A 94 -2.88 -1.70 -10.09
C SER A 94 -4.01 -1.10 -10.92
N ARG A 95 -3.71 -0.58 -12.14
CA ARG A 95 -4.74 -0.13 -13.10
C ARG A 95 -5.67 -1.25 -13.56
N GLY A 96 -5.24 -2.50 -13.44
CA GLY A 96 -6.03 -3.67 -13.79
C GLY A 96 -7.05 -4.09 -12.74
N PHE A 97 -6.86 -3.76 -11.45
CA PHE A 97 -7.75 -4.24 -10.39
C PHE A 97 -9.22 -3.82 -10.61
N PRO A 98 -9.54 -2.53 -10.86
CA PRO A 98 -10.93 -2.10 -11.03
C PRO A 98 -11.61 -2.69 -12.27
N LEU A 99 -10.82 -3.20 -13.24
CA LEU A 99 -11.34 -3.84 -14.45
C LEU A 99 -11.84 -5.27 -14.19
N LEU A 100 -11.43 -5.89 -13.07
CA LEU A 100 -11.74 -7.28 -12.73
C LEU A 100 -12.65 -7.42 -11.50
N THR A 101 -12.85 -6.35 -10.75
CA THR A 101 -13.62 -6.35 -9.49
C THR A 101 -14.89 -5.53 -9.61
N LYS A 102 -15.91 -5.87 -8.81
CA LYS A 102 -17.25 -5.26 -8.88
C LYS A 102 -17.36 -3.96 -8.08
N ASN A 103 -16.50 -3.76 -7.10
CA ASN A 103 -16.50 -2.60 -6.21
C ASN A 103 -15.14 -2.46 -5.49
N ASP A 104 -14.98 -1.37 -4.74
CA ASP A 104 -13.73 -1.01 -4.06
C ASP A 104 -13.35 -1.99 -2.94
N TYR A 105 -14.35 -2.63 -2.30
CA TYR A 105 -14.09 -3.65 -1.28
C TYR A 105 -13.37 -4.86 -1.91
N GLU A 106 -13.92 -5.39 -3.01
CA GLU A 106 -13.31 -6.51 -3.73
C GLU A 106 -11.95 -6.12 -4.34
N THR A 107 -11.81 -4.89 -4.85
CA THR A 107 -10.53 -4.34 -5.30
C THR A 107 -9.46 -4.45 -4.21
N THR A 108 -9.81 -4.02 -3.00
CA THR A 108 -8.88 -3.98 -1.87
C THR A 108 -8.50 -5.37 -1.39
N GLU A 109 -9.46 -6.29 -1.31
CA GLU A 109 -9.18 -7.68 -0.94
C GLU A 109 -8.27 -8.37 -1.97
N CYS A 110 -8.50 -8.16 -3.27
CA CYS A 110 -7.64 -8.71 -4.31
C CYS A 110 -6.25 -8.06 -4.32
N ALA A 111 -6.18 -6.74 -4.17
CA ALA A 111 -4.94 -5.99 -4.15
C ALA A 111 -4.06 -6.36 -2.95
N ALA A 112 -4.66 -6.66 -1.79
CA ALA A 112 -3.94 -6.98 -0.56
C ALA A 112 -2.90 -8.10 -0.77
N PHE A 113 -3.27 -9.16 -1.50
CA PHE A 113 -2.33 -10.25 -1.80
C PHE A 113 -1.13 -9.80 -2.64
N ILE A 114 -1.33 -8.90 -3.61
CA ILE A 114 -0.25 -8.38 -4.46
C ILE A 114 0.70 -7.51 -3.64
N TYR A 115 0.17 -6.62 -2.79
CA TYR A 115 0.98 -5.80 -1.90
C TYR A 115 1.72 -6.63 -0.84
N ASP A 116 1.10 -7.68 -0.31
CA ASP A 116 1.74 -8.65 0.57
C ASP A 116 2.89 -9.41 -0.11
N ALA A 117 2.67 -9.83 -1.37
CA ALA A 117 3.69 -10.50 -2.17
C ALA A 117 4.87 -9.56 -2.48
N LEU A 118 4.58 -8.30 -2.78
CA LEU A 118 5.59 -7.26 -2.98
C LEU A 118 6.42 -7.05 -1.71
N TYR A 119 5.77 -6.87 -0.55
CA TYR A 119 6.45 -6.77 0.76
C TYR A 119 7.36 -7.98 1.01
N ALA A 120 6.84 -9.20 0.78
CA ALA A 120 7.60 -10.43 0.99
C ALA A 120 8.83 -10.53 0.05
N SER A 121 8.70 -10.11 -1.21
CA SER A 121 9.81 -10.10 -2.18
C SER A 121 10.91 -9.15 -1.74
N ILE A 122 10.56 -7.89 -1.42
CA ILE A 122 11.52 -6.88 -0.96
C ILE A 122 12.23 -7.36 0.31
N LYS A 123 11.47 -7.92 1.26
CA LYS A 123 12.04 -8.48 2.49
C LYS A 123 13.01 -9.63 2.23
N GLN A 124 12.71 -10.49 1.26
CA GLN A 124 13.58 -11.60 0.89
C GLN A 124 14.88 -11.11 0.23
N GLU A 125 14.81 -10.08 -0.60
CA GLU A 125 15.98 -9.46 -1.24
C GLU A 125 16.85 -8.69 -0.24
N ALA A 126 16.23 -8.00 0.72
CA ALA A 126 16.91 -7.28 1.79
C ALA A 126 17.53 -8.22 2.85
N SER A 127 17.03 -9.45 2.96
CA SER A 127 17.62 -10.47 3.83
C SER A 127 18.80 -11.08 3.09
N PRO A 128 20.07 -10.84 3.50
CA PRO A 128 21.20 -11.49 2.85
C PRO A 128 20.97 -12.99 2.94
N ALA A 129 21.03 -13.67 1.78
CA ALA A 129 21.02 -15.11 1.72
C ALA A 129 21.97 -15.62 2.81
N VAL A 130 21.46 -16.46 3.70
CA VAL A 130 22.34 -17.22 4.60
C VAL A 130 23.32 -17.92 3.69
N ASN A 131 24.58 -17.44 3.71
CA ASN A 131 25.71 -18.06 3.04
C ASN A 131 25.82 -19.49 3.55
N ASN A 132 25.20 -20.44 2.84
CA ASN A 132 25.62 -21.82 2.95
C ASN A 132 26.84 -21.99 2.05
N LEU A 133 27.98 -21.73 2.69
CA LEU A 133 29.27 -22.30 2.35
C LEU A 133 29.14 -23.83 2.29
N GLU A 134 29.74 -24.38 1.22
CA GLU A 134 30.32 -25.74 1.07
C GLU A 134 29.44 -26.98 1.31
#